data_AF-A0A366QXZ5-F1
#
_entry.id   AF-A0A366QXZ5-F1
#
_cell.length_a   1.000
_cell.length_b   1.000
_cell.length_c   1.000
_cell.angle_alpha   90.00
_cell.angle_beta   90.00
_cell.angle_gamma   90.00
#
_symmetry.space_group_name_H-M   'P 1'
#
loop_
_entity.id
_entity.type
_entity.pdbx_description
1 polymer ?
#
loop_
_entity_poly.entity_id
_entity_poly.type
_entity_poly.pdbx_seq_one_letter_code
_entity_poly.pdbx_strand_id
1 'polypeptide(L)'
;MSTASDVARVFTDTEEETYSMFSKPEQAMLSKGKVNRTIIEKILDMKFYNYQYEAMFRFFEAFLCTLRGWGLTPDTSRQFRLLKRFASDTNYDYYMEDKALKEKQEAVEVTPSGHIFKGDDLIAL
;
A
#
# COMPACT_ATOMS: atom_id res chain seq x y z
N MET A 1 -7.23 -62.54 2.61
CA MET A 1 -7.96 -61.63 1.69
C MET A 1 -8.53 -60.52 2.57
N SER A 2 -7.83 -59.40 2.79
CA SER A 2 -7.73 -58.21 1.90
C SER A 2 -9.09 -57.78 1.36
N THR A 3 -9.68 -56.74 1.98
CA THR A 3 -9.93 -55.40 1.40
C THR A 3 -10.72 -54.57 2.42
N ALA A 4 -10.04 -54.09 3.46
CA ALA A 4 -10.47 -52.89 4.17
C ALA A 4 -9.44 -51.80 3.86
N SER A 5 -9.25 -51.61 2.56
CA SER A 5 -8.45 -50.56 1.95
C SER A 5 -9.42 -49.46 1.53
N ASP A 6 -9.02 -48.22 1.75
CA ASP A 6 -9.43 -47.07 0.94
C ASP A 6 -10.82 -46.50 1.13
N VAL A 7 -11.13 -45.96 2.31
CA VAL A 7 -11.85 -44.66 2.35
C VAL A 7 -11.38 -43.83 3.55
N ALA A 8 -10.07 -43.63 3.71
CA ALA A 8 -9.60 -42.41 4.35
C ALA A 8 -9.92 -41.28 3.35
N ARG A 9 -11.14 -40.73 3.43
CA ARG A 9 -11.48 -39.48 2.78
C ARG A 9 -10.58 -38.41 3.39
N VAL A 10 -9.46 -38.20 2.71
CA VAL A 10 -8.64 -37.00 2.82
C VAL A 10 -9.51 -35.86 2.29
N PHE A 11 -10.45 -35.40 3.11
CA PHE A 11 -10.92 -34.03 3.02
C PHE A 11 -9.81 -33.19 3.62
N THR A 12 -8.79 -32.88 2.83
CA THR A 12 -8.05 -31.66 3.07
C THR A 12 -9.01 -30.53 2.75
N ASP A 13 -9.85 -30.19 3.72
CA ASP A 13 -10.38 -28.85 3.85
C ASP A 13 -9.16 -27.95 4.04
N THR A 14 -8.52 -27.63 2.92
CA THR A 14 -7.73 -26.41 2.82
C THR A 14 -8.76 -25.31 2.82
N GLU A 15 -9.31 -25.02 4.00
CA GLU A 15 -9.85 -23.70 4.29
C GLU A 15 -8.70 -22.76 3.90
N GLU A 16 -8.79 -22.15 2.72
CA GLU A 16 -7.97 -20.99 2.43
C GLU A 16 -8.33 -20.01 3.53
N GLU A 17 -7.49 -19.96 4.57
CA GLU A 17 -7.64 -18.99 5.63
C GLU A 17 -7.59 -17.64 4.93
N THR A 18 -8.75 -17.03 4.72
CA THR A 18 -8.90 -15.78 3.99
C THR A 18 -8.40 -14.67 4.90
N TYR A 19 -7.08 -14.58 5.06
CA TYR A 19 -6.45 -13.51 5.80
C TYR A 19 -6.56 -12.22 5.01
N SER A 20 -6.78 -11.11 5.73
CA SER A 20 -6.63 -9.79 5.15
C SER A 20 -5.25 -9.66 4.50
N MET A 21 -5.19 -8.97 3.35
CA MET A 21 -3.95 -8.64 2.65
C MET A 21 -3.06 -7.66 3.45
N PHE A 22 -3.64 -7.04 4.48
CA PHE A 22 -2.94 -6.16 5.40
C PHE A 22 -2.52 -6.93 6.65
N SER A 23 -1.23 -6.82 6.98
CA SER A 23 -0.68 -7.29 8.25
C SER A 23 -1.28 -6.51 9.43
N LYS A 24 -1.22 -7.07 10.63
CA LYS A 24 -1.75 -6.41 11.85
C LYS A 24 -1.21 -4.98 12.06
N PRO A 25 0.10 -4.67 11.84
CA PRO A 25 0.59 -3.30 11.91
C PRO A 25 -0.05 -2.36 10.87
N GLU A 26 -0.24 -2.83 9.64
CA GLU A 26 -0.89 -2.04 8.58
C GLU A 26 -2.37 -1.79 8.89
N GLN A 27 -3.09 -2.80 9.41
CA GLN A 27 -4.47 -2.65 9.88
C GLN A 27 -4.58 -1.58 10.98
N ALA A 28 -3.62 -1.55 11.91
CA ALA A 28 -3.55 -0.52 12.96
C ALA A 28 -3.25 0.90 12.43
N MET A 29 -2.57 1.02 11.29
CA MET A 29 -2.38 2.30 10.61
C MET A 29 -3.65 2.74 9.86
N LEU A 30 -4.25 1.82 9.10
CA LEU A 30 -5.46 2.05 8.32
C LEU A 30 -6.64 2.46 9.20
N SER A 31 -6.84 1.79 10.34
CA SER A 31 -7.87 2.16 11.32
C SER A 31 -7.72 3.58 11.88
N LYS A 32 -6.52 4.18 11.77
CA LYS A 32 -6.24 5.58 12.17
C LYS A 32 -6.24 6.54 10.98
N GLY A 33 -6.64 6.10 9.79
CA GLY A 33 -6.59 6.87 8.55
C GLY A 33 -5.17 7.13 8.03
N LYS A 34 -4.17 6.37 8.50
CA LYS A 34 -2.77 6.54 8.09
C LYS A 34 -2.38 5.49 7.06
N VAL A 35 -1.53 5.91 6.12
CA VAL A 35 -1.00 5.06 5.06
C VAL A 35 0.52 5.23 4.98
N ASN A 36 1.19 4.19 4.50
CA ASN A 36 2.59 4.23 4.10
C ASN A 36 2.71 3.70 2.67
N ARG A 37 3.90 3.76 2.10
CA ARG A 37 4.16 3.34 0.71
C ARG A 37 3.71 1.90 0.44
N THR A 38 4.02 0.97 1.32
CA THR A 38 3.62 -0.45 1.16
C THR A 38 2.10 -0.64 1.15
N ILE A 39 1.37 0.06 2.01
CA ILE A 39 -0.10 0.06 2.00
C ILE A 39 -0.63 0.60 0.67
N ILE A 40 -0.05 1.70 0.17
CA ILE A 40 -0.46 2.30 -1.10
C ILE A 40 -0.19 1.36 -2.27
N GLU A 41 0.98 0.72 -2.33
CA GLU A 41 1.33 -0.28 -3.34
C GLU A 41 0.34 -1.47 -3.30
N LYS A 42 0.05 -2.00 -2.11
CA LYS A 42 -0.99 -3.03 -1.92
C LYS A 42 -2.35 -2.61 -2.46
N ILE A 43 -2.76 -1.37 -2.21
CA ILE A 43 -4.03 -0.83 -2.74
C ILE A 43 -3.97 -0.67 -4.27
N LEU A 44 -2.82 -0.29 -4.83
CA LEU A 44 -2.59 -0.20 -6.29
C LEU A 44 -2.57 -1.58 -6.98
N ASP A 45 -2.21 -2.64 -6.28
CA ASP A 45 -2.28 -4.01 -6.79
C ASP A 45 -3.62 -4.71 -6.46
N MET A 46 -4.40 -4.13 -5.55
CA MET A 46 -5.70 -4.64 -5.14
C MET A 46 -6.65 -4.75 -6.34
N LYS A 47 -7.17 -5.95 -6.55
CA LYS A 47 -8.26 -6.26 -7.49
C LYS A 47 -9.61 -6.02 -6.83
N PHE A 48 -10.67 -5.92 -7.64
CA PHE A 48 -12.01 -5.60 -7.12
C PHE A 48 -12.52 -6.63 -6.10
N TYR A 49 -12.27 -7.93 -6.30
CA TYR A 49 -12.70 -8.94 -5.33
C TYR A 49 -11.94 -8.83 -3.99
N ASN A 50 -10.63 -8.52 -4.01
CA ASN A 50 -9.86 -8.23 -2.79
C ASN A 50 -10.48 -7.03 -2.06
N TYR A 51 -10.84 -5.98 -2.79
CA TYR A 51 -11.51 -4.82 -2.21
C TYR A 51 -12.82 -5.19 -1.53
N GLN A 52 -13.68 -5.97 -2.19
CA GLN A 52 -14.96 -6.40 -1.62
C GLN A 52 -14.76 -7.21 -0.34
N TYR A 53 -13.74 -8.07 -0.32
CA TYR A 53 -13.37 -8.82 0.87
C TYR A 53 -12.85 -7.91 1.99
N GLU A 54 -11.91 -7.01 1.67
CA GLU A 54 -11.33 -6.08 2.65
C GLU A 54 -12.37 -5.13 3.24
N ALA A 55 -13.35 -4.70 2.43
CA ALA A 55 -14.46 -3.85 2.85
C ALA A 55 -15.37 -4.50 3.91
N MET A 56 -15.26 -5.82 4.14
CA MET A 56 -15.97 -6.50 5.23
C MET A 56 -15.29 -6.31 6.59
N PHE A 57 -14.01 -5.90 6.63
CA PHE A 57 -13.31 -5.66 7.89
C PHE A 57 -13.52 -4.23 8.40
N ARG A 58 -13.81 -4.11 9.70
CA ARG A 58 -14.02 -2.81 10.38
C ARG A 58 -12.84 -1.86 10.25
N PHE A 59 -11.60 -2.35 10.27
CA PHE A 59 -10.42 -1.48 10.14
C PHE A 59 -10.39 -0.81 8.76
N PHE A 60 -10.80 -1.54 7.72
CA PHE A 60 -10.78 -1.06 6.36
C PHE A 60 -11.97 -0.13 6.14
N GLU A 61 -13.17 -0.50 6.59
CA GLU A 61 -14.35 0.37 6.59
C GLU A 61 -14.06 1.73 7.28
N ALA A 62 -13.42 1.71 8.44
CA ALA A 62 -12.99 2.92 9.13
C ALA A 62 -12.02 3.76 8.28
N PHE A 63 -11.05 3.11 7.63
CA PHE A 63 -10.14 3.77 6.68
C PHE A 63 -10.90 4.41 5.52
N LEU A 64 -11.83 3.69 4.88
CA LEU A 64 -12.64 4.19 3.77
C LEU A 64 -13.43 5.46 4.18
N CYS A 65 -13.94 5.50 5.41
CA CYS A 65 -14.61 6.68 5.96
C CYS A 65 -13.70 7.90 6.14
N THR A 66 -12.38 7.71 6.27
CA THR A 66 -11.41 8.82 6.36
C THR A 66 -11.13 9.48 5.01
N LEU A 67 -11.42 8.78 3.91
CA LEU A 67 -11.16 9.27 2.56
C LEU A 67 -12.24 10.30 2.16
N ARG A 68 -11.80 11.50 1.77
CA ARG A 68 -12.73 12.59 1.41
C ARG A 68 -13.64 12.16 0.25
N GLY A 69 -14.95 12.35 0.44
CA GLY A 69 -15.97 12.08 -0.59
C GLY A 69 -16.53 10.65 -0.61
N TRP A 70 -16.14 9.81 0.35
CA TRP A 70 -16.53 8.39 0.36
C TRP A 70 -17.82 8.06 1.11
N GLY A 71 -18.11 8.78 2.19
CA GLY A 71 -19.23 8.48 3.10
C GLY A 71 -20.66 8.59 2.52
N LEU A 72 -20.81 8.76 1.21
CA LEU A 72 -22.10 9.02 0.55
C LEU A 72 -22.39 8.16 -0.69
N THR A 73 -21.46 7.28 -1.11
CA THR A 73 -21.64 6.51 -2.35
C THR A 73 -21.97 5.06 -2.07
N PRO A 74 -23.22 4.60 -2.31
CA PRO A 74 -23.60 3.19 -2.12
C PRO A 74 -23.02 2.25 -3.20
N ASP A 75 -22.49 2.81 -4.29
CA ASP A 75 -21.90 2.04 -5.39
C ASP A 75 -20.47 1.58 -5.04
N THR A 76 -20.33 0.28 -4.75
CA THR A 76 -19.07 -0.42 -4.45
C THR A 76 -18.04 -0.24 -5.55
N SER A 77 -18.43 -0.25 -6.83
CA SER A 77 -17.51 -0.05 -7.96
C SER A 77 -16.97 1.38 -8.00
N ARG A 78 -17.81 2.37 -7.66
CA ARG A 78 -17.36 3.76 -7.52
C ARG A 78 -16.43 3.94 -6.34
N GLN A 79 -16.71 3.34 -5.19
CA GLN A 79 -15.80 3.36 -4.04
C GLN A 79 -14.43 2.76 -4.40
N PHE A 80 -14.40 1.61 -5.08
CA PHE A 80 -13.16 1.01 -5.54
C PHE A 80 -12.37 1.94 -6.48
N ARG A 81 -13.02 2.58 -7.46
CA ARG A 81 -12.34 3.56 -8.33
C ARG A 81 -11.78 4.75 -7.56
N LEU A 82 -12.50 5.26 -6.56
CA LEU A 82 -12.02 6.34 -5.70
C LEU A 82 -10.81 5.89 -4.87
N LEU A 83 -10.78 4.63 -4.43
CA LEU A 83 -9.63 4.03 -3.76
C LEU A 83 -8.39 3.99 -4.63
N LYS A 84 -8.54 3.50 -5.86
CA LYS A 84 -7.44 3.44 -6.82
C LYS A 84 -6.92 4.83 -7.13
N ARG A 85 -7.81 5.81 -7.27
CA ARG A 85 -7.43 7.20 -7.48
C ARG A 85 -6.65 7.76 -6.29
N PHE A 86 -7.18 7.61 -5.08
CA PHE A 86 -6.49 8.03 -3.86
C PHE A 86 -5.08 7.43 -3.76
N ALA A 87 -4.95 6.13 -4.01
CA ALA A 87 -3.68 5.45 -3.96
C ALA A 87 -2.72 5.92 -5.07
N SER A 88 -3.22 6.18 -6.27
CA SER A 88 -2.44 6.73 -7.37
C SER A 88 -1.92 8.13 -7.06
N ASP A 89 -2.78 9.01 -6.53
CA ASP A 89 -2.43 10.38 -6.18
C ASP A 89 -1.37 10.37 -5.05
N THR A 90 -1.58 9.56 -4.01
CA THR A 90 -0.65 9.43 -2.88
C THR A 90 0.70 8.82 -3.32
N ASN A 91 0.68 7.85 -4.24
CA ASN A 91 1.91 7.27 -4.78
C ASN A 91 2.72 8.28 -5.62
N TYR A 92 2.02 9.15 -6.35
CA TYR A 92 2.66 10.25 -7.07
C TYR A 92 3.34 11.22 -6.11
N ASP A 93 2.69 11.56 -4.99
CA ASP A 93 3.29 12.43 -3.96
C ASP A 93 4.59 11.80 -3.41
N TYR A 94 4.60 10.50 -3.10
CA TYR A 94 5.83 9.80 -2.69
C TYR A 94 6.92 9.83 -3.77
N TYR A 95 6.56 9.66 -5.04
CA TYR A 95 7.51 9.74 -6.14
C TYR A 95 8.14 11.13 -6.27
N MET A 96 7.33 12.19 -6.10
CA MET A 96 7.80 13.57 -6.17
C MET A 96 8.71 13.92 -4.98
N GLU A 97 8.40 13.43 -3.78
CA GLU A 97 9.27 13.56 -2.60
C GLU A 97 10.63 12.86 -2.82
N ASP A 98 10.63 11.62 -3.31
CA ASP A 98 11.86 10.87 -3.64
C ASP A 98 12.69 11.61 -4.70
N LYS A 99 12.05 12.16 -5.73
CA LYS A 99 12.71 12.92 -6.78
C LYS A 99 13.36 14.19 -6.23
N ALA A 100 12.64 14.95 -5.41
CA ALA A 100 13.17 16.15 -4.78
C ALA A 100 14.35 15.84 -3.83
N LEU A 101 14.30 14.69 -3.14
CA LEU A 101 15.41 14.24 -2.29
C LEU A 101 16.66 13.91 -3.11
N LYS A 102 16.50 13.23 -4.26
CA LYS A 102 17.61 12.90 -5.17
C LYS A 102 18.23 14.14 -5.81
N GLU A 103 17.40 15.06 -6.30
CA GLU A 103 17.88 16.33 -6.87
C GLU A 103 18.68 17.14 -5.85
N LYS A 104 18.27 17.15 -4.57
CA LYS A 104 19.06 17.77 -3.49
C LYS A 104 20.39 17.06 -3.22
N GLN A 105 20.47 15.74 -3.38
CA GLN A 105 21.70 14.97 -3.15
C GLN A 105 22.69 15.08 -4.33
N GLU A 106 22.18 15.27 -5.54
CA GLU A 106 22.97 15.37 -6.79
C GLU A 106 23.47 16.78 -7.09
N ALA A 107 23.04 17.81 -6.35
CA ALA A 107 23.55 19.18 -6.44
C ALA A 107 25.00 19.25 -5.92
N VAL A 108 25.94 18.75 -6.73
CA VAL A 108 27.37 18.92 -6.55
C VAL A 108 27.79 20.10 -7.40
N GLU A 109 28.03 21.25 -6.76
CA GLU A 109 28.46 22.46 -7.46
C GLU A 109 29.99 22.55 -7.44
N VAL A 110 30.59 22.69 -8.63
CA VAL A 110 32.04 22.92 -8.76
C VAL A 110 32.26 24.39 -9.10
N THR A 111 32.92 25.11 -8.20
CA THR A 111 33.28 26.51 -8.44
C THR A 111 34.35 26.63 -9.52
N PRO A 112 34.48 27.79 -10.20
CA PRO A 112 35.57 28.04 -11.15
C PRO A 112 36.98 27.89 -10.55
N SER A 113 37.11 27.99 -9.22
CA SER A 113 38.36 27.76 -8.49
C SER A 113 38.63 26.30 -8.13
N GLY A 114 37.74 25.36 -8.53
CA GLY A 114 37.91 23.92 -8.35
C GLY A 114 37.35 23.34 -7.04
N HIS A 115 36.70 24.15 -6.20
CA HIS A 115 36.07 23.65 -4.97
C HIS A 115 34.76 22.95 -5.27
N ILE A 116 34.54 21.80 -4.63
CA ILE A 116 33.35 20.98 -4.76
C ILE A 116 32.45 21.20 -3.55
N PHE A 117 31.21 21.59 -3.80
CA PHE A 117 30.15 21.76 -2.80
C PHE A 117 29.15 20.62 -2.94
N LYS A 118 28.52 20.22 -1.83
CA LYS A 118 27.34 19.35 -1.84
C LYS A 118 26.26 20.01 -0.99
N GLY A 119 25.34 20.74 -1.62
CA GLY A 119 24.50 21.69 -0.91
C GLY A 119 25.33 22.82 -0.29
N ASP A 120 25.10 23.14 0.99
CA ASP A 120 25.81 24.21 1.72
C ASP A 120 27.15 23.76 2.34
N ASP A 121 27.46 22.45 2.29
CA ASP A 121 28.68 21.90 2.86
C ASP A 121 29.83 21.89 1.84
N LEU A 122 30.97 22.47 2.23
CA LEU A 122 32.21 22.44 1.45
C LEU A 122 32.87 21.06 1.60
N ILE A 123 32.99 20.32 0.50
CA ILE A 123 33.73 19.05 0.50
C ILE A 123 35.19 19.37 0.17
N ALA A 124 36.03 19.46 1.20
CA ALA A 124 37.48 19.44 1.01
C ALA A 124 37.91 18.00 0.65
N LEU A 125 38.56 17.84 -0.50
CA LEU A 125 39.29 16.62 -0.87
C LEU A 125 40.69 16.63 -0.23
#